data_AF-A0A831UAT9-F1
#
_entry.id   AF-A0A831UAT9-F1
#
_cell.length_a   1.000
_cell.length_b   1.000
_cell.length_c   1.000
_cell.angle_alpha   90.00
_cell.angle_beta   90.00
_cell.angle_gamma   90.00
#
_symmetry.space_group_name_H-M   'P 1'
#
loop_
_entity.id
_entity.type
_entity.pdbx_description
1 polymer ?
#
loop_
_entity_poly.entity_id
_entity_poly.type
_entity_poly.pdbx_seq_one_letter_code
_entity_poly.pdbx_strand_id
1 'polypeptide(L)'
;MKKTVSAIMMAAVMALSIATFGTTASAEEVKMIGVVEKIEMKGKEALVTLKDNKTGKNVVITVTDELTLDKFKDKRIKDGDEIRCKYDDAGGKNTSKLFRKTAGC
;
A
#
# COMPACT_ATOMS: atom_id res chain seq x y z
N MET A 1 44.20 -22.25 30.42
CA MET A 1 43.86 -20.85 30.12
C MET A 1 43.58 -20.56 28.62
N LYS A 2 43.66 -21.53 27.70
CA LYS A 2 43.42 -21.30 26.25
C LYS A 2 41.95 -21.49 25.83
N LYS A 3 41.21 -22.31 26.58
CA LYS A 3 39.82 -22.67 26.28
C LYS A 3 38.78 -21.71 26.89
N THR A 4 39.15 -21.01 27.97
CA THR A 4 38.28 -20.05 28.66
C THR A 4 38.27 -18.69 27.97
N VAL A 5 39.39 -18.26 27.41
CA VAL A 5 39.48 -17.02 26.61
C VAL A 5 38.69 -17.14 25.30
N SER A 6 38.73 -18.30 24.65
CA SER A 6 37.94 -18.58 23.45
C SER A 6 36.43 -18.61 23.74
N ALA A 7 36.02 -19.16 24.89
CA ALA A 7 34.62 -19.21 25.30
C ALA A 7 34.01 -17.82 25.59
N ILE A 8 34.79 -16.90 26.18
CA ILE A 8 34.34 -15.52 26.47
C ILE A 8 34.24 -14.69 25.17
N MET A 9 35.15 -14.92 24.22
CA MET A 9 35.15 -14.23 22.93
C MET A 9 33.99 -14.72 22.01
N MET A 10 33.61 -16.00 22.11
CA MET A 10 32.46 -16.57 21.38
C MET A 10 31.11 -16.08 21.93
N ALA A 11 31.01 -15.84 23.25
CA ALA A 11 29.79 -15.33 23.88
C ALA A 11 29.52 -13.85 23.55
N ALA A 12 30.56 -13.04 23.36
CA ALA A 12 30.43 -11.63 22.98
C ALA A 12 29.91 -11.45 21.55
N VAL A 13 30.18 -12.40 20.64
CA VAL A 13 29.72 -12.33 19.23
C VAL A 13 28.24 -12.75 19.09
N MET A 14 27.75 -13.67 19.93
CA MET A 14 26.34 -14.11 19.90
C MET A 14 25.35 -13.10 20.49
N ALA A 15 25.79 -12.18 21.34
CA ALA A 15 24.92 -11.17 21.95
C ALA A 15 24.56 -10.02 20.98
N LEU A 16 25.34 -9.79 19.92
CA LEU A 16 25.12 -8.71 18.94
C LEU A 16 24.19 -9.12 17.77
N SER A 17 23.85 -10.40 17.64
CA SER A 17 23.03 -10.92 16.53
C SER A 17 21.52 -10.75 16.67
N ILE A 18 21.01 -10.18 17.77
CA ILE A 18 19.56 -10.07 18.02
C ILE A 18 18.97 -8.73 17.52
N ALA A 19 19.82 -7.78 17.06
CA ALA A 19 19.38 -6.41 16.78
C ALA A 19 19.11 -6.07 15.29
N THR A 20 19.14 -7.02 14.35
CA THR A 20 19.09 -6.66 12.91
C THR A 20 17.85 -7.11 12.13
N PHE A 21 16.87 -7.76 12.77
CA PHE A 21 15.56 -7.98 12.15
C PHE A 21 14.52 -7.02 12.73
N GLY A 22 14.86 -5.73 12.74
CA GLY A 22 13.83 -4.71 12.57
C GLY A 22 13.26 -4.89 11.16
N THR A 23 12.31 -5.82 11.00
CA THR A 23 11.39 -5.75 9.89
C THR A 23 10.70 -4.41 10.06
N THR A 24 11.17 -3.40 9.33
CA THR A 24 10.38 -2.21 9.10
C THR A 24 9.11 -2.74 8.48
N ALA A 25 8.05 -2.83 9.29
CA ALA A 25 6.69 -2.75 8.81
C ALA A 25 6.55 -1.34 8.22
N SER A 26 7.24 -1.13 7.10
CA SER A 26 7.02 0.01 6.22
C SER A 26 5.67 -0.28 5.62
N ALA A 27 4.63 0.25 6.25
CA ALA A 27 3.44 0.67 5.57
C ALA A 27 3.89 1.66 4.47
N GLU A 28 4.34 1.11 3.35
CA GLU A 28 4.85 1.90 2.24
C GLU A 28 3.65 2.61 1.64
N GLU A 29 3.52 3.91 1.97
CA GLU A 29 2.47 4.75 1.41
C GLU A 29 2.78 4.99 -0.06
N VAL A 30 2.25 4.13 -0.93
CA VAL A 30 2.46 4.23 -2.36
C VAL A 30 1.54 5.30 -2.92
N LYS A 31 2.15 6.32 -3.53
CA LYS A 31 1.45 7.39 -4.23
C LYS A 31 1.51 7.11 -5.72
N MET A 32 0.36 6.87 -6.34
CA MET A 32 0.27 6.57 -7.76
C MET A 32 -0.79 7.43 -8.47
N ILE A 33 -0.64 7.58 -9.79
CA ILE A 33 -1.65 8.20 -10.65
C ILE A 33 -2.01 7.15 -11.69
N GLY A 34 -3.29 6.81 -11.76
CA GLY A 34 -3.78 5.79 -12.66
C GLY A 34 -5.17 6.08 -13.17
N VAL A 35 -5.53 5.39 -14.24
CA VAL A 35 -6.86 5.48 -14.86
C VAL A 35 -7.75 4.38 -14.28
N VAL A 36 -8.98 4.72 -13.95
CA VAL A 36 -9.99 3.75 -13.51
C VAL A 36 -10.41 2.88 -14.69
N GLU A 37 -10.09 1.59 -14.65
CA GLU A 37 -10.61 0.63 -15.63
C GLU A 37 -11.93 0.00 -15.18
N LYS A 38 -12.06 -0.28 -13.87
CA LYS A 38 -13.25 -0.95 -13.34
C LYS A 38 -13.51 -0.54 -11.90
N ILE A 39 -14.78 -0.33 -11.55
CA ILE A 39 -15.24 -0.11 -10.17
C ILE A 39 -16.25 -1.20 -9.82
N GLU A 40 -16.01 -1.92 -8.73
CA GLU A 40 -16.90 -2.95 -8.20
C GLU A 40 -17.31 -2.60 -6.77
N MET A 41 -18.57 -2.24 -6.56
CA MET A 41 -19.08 -1.97 -5.22
C MET A 41 -19.38 -3.26 -4.46
N LYS A 42 -18.77 -3.42 -3.29
CA LYS A 42 -19.03 -4.49 -2.30
C LYS A 42 -19.70 -3.91 -1.05
N GLY A 43 -20.86 -3.29 -1.25
CA GLY A 43 -21.68 -2.74 -0.16
C GLY A 43 -21.02 -1.55 0.55
N LYS A 44 -20.21 -1.83 1.58
CA LYS A 44 -19.51 -0.82 2.39
C LYS A 44 -18.09 -0.50 1.91
N GLU A 45 -17.60 -1.22 0.92
CA GLU A 45 -16.29 -1.00 0.30
C GLU A 45 -16.44 -1.06 -1.23
N ALA A 46 -15.51 -0.48 -1.97
CA ALA A 46 -15.44 -0.60 -3.42
C ALA A 46 -14.05 -1.08 -3.84
N LEU A 47 -14.01 -2.09 -4.71
CA LEU A 47 -12.78 -2.54 -5.35
C LEU A 47 -12.64 -1.79 -6.66
N VAL A 48 -11.56 -1.03 -6.80
CA VAL A 48 -11.29 -0.25 -8.00
C VAL A 48 -10.03 -0.78 -8.65
N THR A 49 -10.15 -1.22 -9.90
CA THR A 49 -8.99 -1.55 -10.73
C THR A 49 -8.48 -0.27 -11.35
N LEU A 50 -7.32 0.18 -10.88
CA LEU A 50 -6.59 1.32 -11.41
C LEU A 50 -5.43 0.83 -12.26
N LYS A 51 -5.33 1.36 -13.48
CA LYS A 51 -4.17 1.16 -14.34
C LYS A 51 -3.17 2.27 -14.10
N ASP A 52 -2.03 1.94 -13.50
CA ASP A 52 -0.99 2.90 -13.19
C ASP A 52 -0.34 3.44 -14.48
N ASN A 53 -0.27 4.76 -14.63
CA ASN A 53 0.20 5.38 -15.87
C ASN A 53 1.74 5.31 -16.01
N LYS A 54 2.48 5.10 -14.92
CA LYS A 54 3.94 5.01 -14.95
C LYS A 54 4.44 3.62 -15.35
N THR A 55 3.76 2.60 -14.84
CA THR A 55 4.17 1.19 -14.95
C THR A 55 3.30 0.39 -15.91
N GLY A 56 2.13 0.91 -16.28
CA GLY A 56 1.14 0.22 -17.11
C GLY A 56 0.49 -0.98 -16.42
N LYS A 57 0.74 -1.18 -15.12
CA LYS A 57 0.21 -2.31 -14.34
C LYS A 57 -1.19 -2.01 -13.82
N ASN A 58 -2.01 -3.05 -13.77
CA ASN A 58 -3.33 -3.00 -13.15
C ASN A 58 -3.19 -3.31 -11.66
N VAL A 59 -3.61 -2.36 -10.82
CA VAL A 59 -3.60 -2.47 -9.37
C VAL A 59 -5.04 -2.40 -8.88
N VAL A 60 -5.45 -3.43 -8.13
CA VAL A 60 -6.75 -3.43 -7.46
C VAL A 60 -6.61 -2.74 -6.12
N ILE A 61 -7.43 -1.72 -5.89
CA ILE A 61 -7.40 -0.84 -4.72
C ILE A 61 -8.72 -0.98 -3.98
N THR A 62 -8.64 -1.21 -2.67
CA THR A 62 -9.83 -1.29 -1.82
C THR A 62 -10.13 0.10 -1.26
N VAL A 63 -11.25 0.68 -1.67
CA VAL A 63 -11.74 1.98 -1.20
C VAL A 63 -12.81 1.76 -0.16
N THR A 64 -12.57 2.23 1.06
CA THR A 64 -13.50 2.13 2.20
C THR A 64 -14.03 3.49 2.65
N ASP A 65 -13.52 4.57 2.06
CA ASP A 65 -13.92 5.95 2.38
C ASP A 65 -15.32 6.26 1.85
N GLU A 66 -16.25 6.57 2.76
CA GLU A 66 -17.65 6.88 2.46
C GLU A 66 -17.80 8.02 1.46
N LEU A 67 -16.95 9.06 1.54
CA LEU A 67 -17.01 10.20 0.60
C LEU A 67 -16.66 9.78 -0.82
N THR A 68 -15.76 8.82 -0.96
CA THR A 68 -15.37 8.31 -2.28
C THR A 68 -16.39 7.30 -2.79
N LEU A 69 -16.97 6.47 -1.91
CA LEU A 69 -18.09 5.58 -2.24
C LEU A 69 -19.30 6.37 -2.77
N ASP A 70 -19.64 7.49 -2.14
CA ASP A 70 -20.72 8.35 -2.63
C ASP A 70 -20.39 8.95 -4.01
N LYS A 71 -19.13 9.36 -4.26
CA LYS A 71 -18.71 9.80 -5.61
C LYS A 71 -18.82 8.71 -6.67
N PHE A 72 -18.62 7.45 -6.32
CA PHE A 72 -18.85 6.32 -7.24
C PHE A 72 -20.35 6.11 -7.50
N LYS A 73 -21.20 6.24 -6.49
CA LYS A 73 -22.67 6.15 -6.64
C LYS A 73 -23.24 7.29 -7.48
N ASP A 74 -22.80 8.52 -7.23
CA ASP A 74 -23.19 9.72 -8.00
C ASP A 74 -22.57 9.77 -9.41
N LYS A 75 -21.75 8.78 -9.79
CA LYS A 75 -21.02 8.74 -11.07
C LYS A 75 -20.11 9.95 -11.30
N ARG A 76 -19.66 10.61 -10.21
CA ARG A 76 -18.68 11.72 -10.27
C ARG A 76 -17.30 11.21 -10.66
N ILE A 77 -17.02 9.96 -10.30
CA ILE A 77 -15.87 9.19 -10.77
C ILE A 77 -16.42 7.99 -11.55
N LYS A 78 -15.97 7.86 -12.80
CA LYS A 78 -16.37 6.79 -13.72
C LYS A 78 -15.15 6.10 -14.32
N ASP A 79 -15.38 4.98 -14.98
CA ASP A 79 -14.39 4.34 -15.86
C ASP A 79 -13.81 5.36 -16.86
N GLY A 80 -12.50 5.27 -17.05
CA GLY A 80 -11.72 6.22 -17.85
C GLY A 80 -11.28 7.48 -17.12
N ASP A 81 -11.72 7.75 -15.89
CA ASP A 81 -11.22 8.88 -15.12
C ASP A 81 -9.81 8.64 -14.58
N GLU A 82 -8.97 9.68 -14.67
CA GLU A 82 -7.66 9.68 -14.04
C GLU A 82 -7.79 10.06 -12.55
N ILE A 83 -7.22 9.22 -11.70
CA ILE A 83 -7.26 9.34 -10.25
C ILE A 83 -5.84 9.35 -9.70
N ARG A 84 -5.57 10.30 -8.82
CA ARG A 84 -4.46 10.27 -7.88
C ARG A 84 -4.84 9.44 -6.67
N CYS A 85 -4.25 8.27 -6.58
CA CYS A 85 -4.46 7.35 -5.46
C CYS A 85 -3.24 7.37 -4.55
N LYS A 86 -3.47 7.43 -3.24
CA LYS A 86 -2.50 6.98 -2.24
C LYS A 86 -3.10 5.79 -1.54
N TYR A 87 -2.38 4.68 -1.54
CA TYR A 87 -2.81 3.48 -0.89
C TYR A 87 -1.69 2.94 -0.01
N ASP A 88 -2.10 2.21 1.00
CA ASP A 88 -1.20 1.51 1.89
C ASP A 88 -1.08 0.06 1.39
N ASP A 89 0.15 -0.37 1.09
CA ASP A 89 0.45 -1.73 0.65
C ASP A 89 0.47 -2.72 1.84
N ALA A 90 0.28 -2.27 3.09
CA ALA A 90 0.32 -3.12 4.28
C ALA A 90 -0.57 -4.37 4.13
N GLY A 91 0.06 -5.51 3.85
CA GLY A 91 -0.57 -6.83 3.78
C GLY A 91 -1.30 -7.15 2.47
N GLY A 92 -1.03 -6.46 1.36
CA GLY A 92 -1.52 -6.84 0.03
C GLY A 92 -3.01 -6.54 -0.24
N LYS A 93 -3.66 -5.73 0.59
CA LYS A 93 -5.05 -5.28 0.40
C LYS A 93 -5.18 -3.94 -0.34
N ASN A 94 -4.05 -3.26 -0.56
CA ASN A 94 -3.96 -1.99 -1.28
C ASN A 94 -5.08 -1.02 -0.84
N THR A 95 -5.15 -0.75 0.45
CA THR A 95 -6.25 0.03 1.02
C THR A 95 -6.03 1.51 0.70
N SER A 96 -7.00 2.13 0.04
CA SER A 96 -6.93 3.54 -0.35
C SER A 96 -6.96 4.43 0.89
N LYS A 97 -5.90 5.21 1.12
CA LYS A 97 -5.88 6.33 2.08
C LYS A 97 -6.36 7.64 1.45
N LEU A 98 -6.11 7.83 0.16
CA LEU A 98 -6.54 9.02 -0.56
C LEU A 98 -6.93 8.63 -1.98
N PHE A 99 -8.14 8.99 -2.38
CA PHE A 99 -8.65 8.72 -3.72
C PHE A 99 -9.25 10.02 -4.27
N ARG A 100 -8.50 10.72 -5.12
CA ARG A 100 -8.92 12.01 -5.70
C ARG A 100 -8.75 12.02 -7.20
N LYS A 101 -9.79 12.45 -7.91
CA LYS A 101 -9.75 12.66 -9.34
C LYS A 101 -8.78 13.77 -9.70
N THR A 102 -7.93 13.55 -10.71
CA THR A 102 -6.97 14.55 -11.20
C THR A 102 -7.64 15.56 -12.14
N ALA A 103 -8.68 15.13 -12.86
CA ALA A 103 -9.43 16.01 -13.77
C ALA A 103 -10.47 16.86 -13.01
N GLY A 104 -10.25 18.18 -12.97
CA GLY A 104 -11.23 19.16 -12.48
C GLY A 104 -10.86 19.87 -11.16
N CYS A 105 -9.60 20.27 -10.99
CA CYS A 105 -9.29 21.39 -10.09
C CYS A 105 -9.59 22.72 -10.78
#